data_AF-A0A7S0GFX1-F1
#
_entry.id   AF-A0A7S0GFX1-F1
#
_cell.length_a   1.000
_cell.length_b   1.000
_cell.length_c   1.000
_cell.angle_alpha   90.00
_cell.angle_beta   90.00
_cell.angle_gamma   90.00
#
_symmetry.space_group_name_H-M   'P 1'
#
loop_
_entity.id
_entity.type
_entity.pdbx_description
1 polymer ?
#
loop_
_entity_poly.entity_id
_entity_poly.type
_entity_poly.pdbx_seq_one_letter_code
_entity_poly.pdbx_strand_id
1 'polypeptide(L)'
;MYFKIKLTHLRSIGLKDNSDRLGGLFADFQHWPEVPASMVEFQWSDETNQQSYEKETPDETETAVRNTHDYVDNHLCGLGLCPFTKSMKRAAIGLDSVGVREGPVIVRHSADVISSTSTSPAAVTAAMYWQGVSEIIEQPETSVATHLLVAPKCYDDDFKSFFKTCDNLIEKTVILSPGSVGRVWFHPKYKLSEVGYTSGGHAPPLHEIDGLFDTYVAENPQAERPDEENMAKAHDKTRWTPHATINLLRAKQLKAATDNRNRARVFPRNILKLLSKNLVEI
;
A
#
# COMPACT_ATOMS: atom_id res chain seq x y z
N MET A 1 10.27 -18.32 -15.99
CA MET A 1 10.84 -17.82 -14.72
C MET A 1 9.84 -18.20 -13.63
N TYR A 2 10.19 -19.18 -12.78
CA TYR A 2 9.29 -19.70 -11.75
C TYR A 2 9.43 -18.85 -10.48
N PHE A 3 8.31 -18.39 -9.92
CA PHE A 3 8.28 -17.60 -8.70
C PHE A 3 8.59 -18.52 -7.51
N LYS A 4 9.72 -18.28 -6.85
CA LYS A 4 10.21 -19.07 -5.71
C LYS A 4 10.00 -18.26 -4.43
N ILE A 5 8.85 -18.43 -3.78
CA ILE A 5 8.59 -17.83 -2.46
C ILE A 5 9.04 -18.81 -1.37
N LYS A 6 10.22 -18.61 -0.78
CA LYS A 6 10.71 -19.42 0.35
C LYS A 6 9.96 -19.03 1.62
N LEU A 7 8.86 -19.73 1.90
CA LEU A 7 8.16 -19.65 3.18
C LEU A 7 8.82 -20.62 4.16
N THR A 8 9.61 -20.10 5.10
CA THR A 8 10.22 -20.92 6.15
C THR A 8 9.29 -20.89 7.37
N HIS A 9 8.74 -22.05 7.74
CA HIS A 9 7.82 -22.31 8.86
C HIS A 9 6.40 -21.74 8.78
N LEU A 10 5.53 -22.42 8.03
CA LEU A 10 4.10 -22.49 8.35
C LEU A 10 3.75 -23.94 8.68
N ARG A 11 3.32 -24.20 9.94
CA ARG A 11 2.58 -25.41 10.27
C ARG A 11 1.37 -25.47 9.35
N SER A 12 1.07 -26.65 8.81
CA SER A 12 -0.09 -26.91 7.97
C SER A 12 -1.38 -26.46 8.65
N ILE A 13 -1.82 -25.23 8.39
CA ILE A 13 -3.18 -24.81 8.68
C ILE A 13 -3.98 -25.28 7.48
N GLY A 14 -4.90 -26.22 7.69
CA GLY A 14 -5.75 -26.75 6.63
C GLY A 14 -6.54 -25.65 5.95
N LEU A 15 -6.12 -25.24 4.75
CA LEU A 15 -6.82 -24.31 3.87
C LEU A 15 -7.64 -25.06 2.81
N LYS A 16 -8.19 -26.23 3.14
CA LYS A 16 -8.80 -27.14 2.16
C LYS A 16 -10.15 -26.71 1.58
N ASP A 17 -10.75 -25.60 2.01
CA ASP A 17 -12.04 -25.15 1.47
C ASP A 17 -12.27 -23.66 1.76
N ASN A 18 -11.69 -22.76 0.95
CA ASN A 18 -11.66 -21.32 1.25
C ASN A 18 -11.98 -20.41 0.05
N SER A 19 -12.71 -20.89 -0.96
CA SER A 19 -13.16 -20.06 -2.10
C SER A 19 -13.96 -18.83 -1.63
N ASP A 20 -14.77 -18.97 -0.59
CA ASP A 20 -15.50 -17.87 0.04
C ASP A 20 -14.57 -16.83 0.68
N ARG A 21 -13.41 -17.26 1.18
CA ARG A 21 -12.45 -16.37 1.85
C ARG A 21 -11.62 -15.54 0.90
N LEU A 22 -11.62 -15.78 -0.41
CA LEU A 22 -10.97 -14.91 -1.41
C LEU A 22 -11.98 -14.15 -2.27
N GLY A 23 -13.25 -14.09 -1.86
CA GLY A 23 -14.27 -13.31 -2.56
C GLY A 23 -14.71 -13.94 -3.89
N GLY A 24 -14.84 -15.28 -3.92
CA GLY A 24 -15.22 -16.04 -5.12
C GLY A 24 -14.04 -16.55 -5.95
N LEU A 25 -12.82 -16.30 -5.46
CA LEU A 25 -11.58 -16.79 -6.06
C LEU A 25 -11.25 -18.20 -5.56
N PHE A 26 -10.93 -19.10 -6.49
CA PHE A 26 -10.32 -20.38 -6.14
C PHE A 26 -8.80 -20.16 -6.01
N ALA A 27 -8.20 -20.59 -4.91
CA ALA A 27 -6.75 -20.61 -4.77
C ALA A 27 -6.33 -22.02 -4.39
N ASP A 28 -5.36 -22.56 -5.13
CA ASP A 28 -4.72 -23.81 -4.78
C ASP A 28 -3.33 -23.52 -4.20
N PHE A 29 -3.02 -24.22 -3.12
CA PHE A 29 -1.76 -24.11 -2.41
C PHE A 29 -1.02 -25.44 -2.56
N GLN A 30 -0.09 -25.49 -3.51
CA GLN A 30 0.74 -26.66 -3.66
C GLN A 30 2.09 -26.43 -2.97
N HIS A 31 2.29 -27.10 -1.83
CA HIS A 31 3.61 -27.25 -1.24
C HIS A 31 4.30 -28.44 -1.88
N TRP A 32 5.45 -28.19 -2.51
CA TRP A 32 6.26 -29.21 -3.13
C TRP A 32 7.49 -29.42 -2.24
N PRO A 33 7.60 -30.56 -1.52
CA PRO A 33 8.68 -30.81 -0.56
C PRO A 33 10.09 -30.69 -1.17
N GLU A 34 10.18 -30.90 -2.48
CA GLU A 34 11.40 -30.94 -3.30
C GLU A 34 11.89 -29.53 -3.69
N VAL A 35 11.04 -28.50 -3.68
CA VAL A 35 11.45 -27.12 -3.96
C VAL A 35 11.52 -26.30 -2.67
N PRO A 36 12.53 -25.43 -2.51
CA PRO A 36 12.68 -24.62 -1.30
C PRO A 36 11.59 -23.55 -1.10
N ALA A 37 10.50 -23.59 -1.86
CA ALA A 37 9.48 -22.56 -1.92
C ALA A 37 8.09 -23.14 -2.09
N SER A 38 7.11 -22.48 -1.48
CA SER A 38 5.70 -22.74 -1.74
C SER A 38 5.25 -21.93 -2.95
N MET A 39 4.48 -22.56 -3.83
CA MET A 39 3.80 -21.88 -4.93
C MET A 39 2.40 -21.49 -4.47
N VAL A 40 2.00 -20.26 -4.78
CA VAL A 40 0.61 -19.82 -4.62
C VAL A 40 0.04 -19.60 -6.01
N GLU A 41 -0.96 -20.38 -6.38
CA GLU A 41 -1.67 -20.24 -7.65
C GLU A 41 -3.07 -19.69 -7.38
N PHE A 42 -3.40 -18.59 -8.06
CA PHE A 42 -4.73 -17.99 -8.01
C PHE A 42 -5.47 -18.35 -9.28
N GLN A 43 -6.58 -19.07 -9.15
CA GLN A 43 -7.47 -19.40 -10.26
C GLN A 43 -8.75 -18.58 -10.13
N TRP A 44 -8.95 -17.68 -11.07
CA TRP A 44 -10.20 -16.93 -11.19
C TRP A 44 -11.24 -17.84 -11.86
N SER A 45 -12.47 -17.88 -11.33
CA SER A 45 -13.55 -18.55 -12.04
C SER A 45 -13.89 -17.76 -13.31
N ASP A 46 -13.94 -18.45 -14.45
CA ASP A 46 -14.19 -17.91 -15.79
C ASP A 46 -15.54 -17.17 -15.93
N GLU A 47 -16.40 -17.20 -14.91
CA GLU A 47 -17.74 -16.60 -14.94
C GLU A 47 -17.75 -15.08 -14.83
N THR A 48 -16.60 -14.45 -14.58
CA THR A 48 -16.48 -13.00 -14.66
C THR A 48 -15.82 -12.62 -15.98
N ASN A 49 -16.54 -11.89 -16.84
CA ASN A 49 -16.02 -11.17 -18.02
C ASN A 49 -14.93 -10.16 -17.59
N GLN A 50 -13.79 -10.64 -17.08
CA GLN A 50 -12.71 -9.77 -16.67
C GLN A 50 -11.97 -9.31 -17.91
N GLN A 51 -11.81 -8.00 -17.98
CA GLN A 51 -10.93 -7.38 -18.95
C GLN A 51 -9.53 -7.95 -18.76
N SER A 52 -8.96 -8.53 -19.82
CA SER A 52 -7.56 -8.89 -19.85
C SER A 52 -6.70 -7.67 -19.55
N TYR A 53 -5.63 -7.85 -18.80
CA TYR A 53 -4.65 -6.79 -18.57
C TYR A 53 -3.94 -6.45 -19.88
N GLU A 54 -4.17 -5.23 -20.32
CA GLU A 54 -3.39 -4.61 -21.39
C GLU A 54 -2.13 -4.02 -20.78
N LYS A 55 -1.00 -4.68 -21.04
CA LYS A 55 0.30 -4.27 -20.52
C LYS A 55 0.68 -2.88 -21.04
N GLU A 56 1.01 -1.97 -20.12
CA GLU A 56 1.42 -0.63 -20.47
C GLU A 56 2.70 -0.64 -21.30
N THR A 57 2.82 0.35 -22.19
CA THR A 57 4.02 0.55 -23.00
C THR A 57 5.21 0.99 -22.12
N PRO A 58 6.47 0.86 -22.62
CA PRO A 58 7.64 1.38 -21.91
C PRO A 58 7.51 2.87 -21.55
N ASP A 59 7.04 3.71 -22.48
CA ASP A 59 6.91 5.15 -22.25
C ASP A 59 5.87 5.49 -21.18
N GLU A 60 4.74 4.76 -21.15
CA GLU A 60 3.73 4.88 -20.10
C GLU A 60 4.28 4.46 -18.75
N THR A 61 5.01 3.34 -18.71
CA THR A 61 5.66 2.82 -17.51
C THR A 61 6.68 3.82 -16.96
N GLU A 62 7.58 4.34 -17.80
CA GLU A 62 8.57 5.35 -17.42
C GLU A 62 7.92 6.64 -16.91
N THR A 63 6.83 7.05 -17.55
CA THR A 63 6.07 8.23 -17.14
C THR A 63 5.41 8.01 -15.77
N ALA A 64 4.81 6.85 -15.53
CA ALA A 64 4.18 6.53 -14.25
C ALA A 64 5.19 6.45 -13.09
N VAL A 65 6.38 5.88 -13.36
CA VAL A 65 7.49 5.85 -12.40
C VAL A 65 7.99 7.26 -12.10
N ARG A 66 8.23 8.09 -13.12
CA ARG A 66 8.67 9.48 -12.95
C ARG A 66 7.65 10.31 -12.17
N ASN A 67 6.37 10.21 -12.52
CA ASN A 67 5.31 10.92 -11.81
C ASN A 67 5.24 10.50 -10.33
N THR A 68 5.42 9.22 -10.04
CA THR A 68 5.49 8.71 -8.66
C THR A 68 6.72 9.26 -7.92
N HIS A 69 7.88 9.36 -8.56
CA HIS A 69 9.08 9.98 -7.98
C HIS A 69 8.82 11.46 -7.64
N ASP A 70 8.32 12.22 -8.63
CA ASP A 70 8.03 13.64 -8.48
C ASP A 70 6.98 13.88 -7.38
N TYR A 71 5.99 13.00 -7.28
CA TYR A 71 5.02 13.02 -6.18
C TYR A 71 5.69 12.84 -4.81
N VAL A 72 6.58 11.86 -4.67
CA VAL A 72 7.28 11.64 -3.39
C VAL A 72 8.11 12.85 -2.99
N ASP A 73 8.92 13.38 -3.90
CA ASP A 73 9.83 14.48 -3.59
C ASP A 73 9.08 15.81 -3.40
N ASN A 74 8.16 16.14 -4.31
CA ASN A 74 7.52 17.46 -4.33
C ASN A 74 6.27 17.52 -3.45
N HIS A 75 5.44 16.48 -3.46
CA HIS A 75 4.19 16.46 -2.70
C HIS A 75 4.42 15.89 -1.31
N LEU A 76 4.81 14.62 -1.19
CA LEU A 76 4.92 13.96 0.12
C LEU A 76 6.02 14.58 0.99
N CYS A 77 7.21 14.80 0.43
CA CYS A 77 8.36 15.38 1.15
C CYS A 77 8.31 16.91 1.16
N GLY A 78 8.01 17.56 0.03
CA GLY A 78 7.88 19.02 -0.03
C GLY A 78 6.77 19.60 0.86
N LEU A 79 5.68 18.85 1.05
CA LEU A 79 4.66 19.16 2.06
C LEU A 79 4.94 18.49 3.41
N GLY A 80 6.00 17.72 3.57
CA GLY A 80 6.38 17.08 4.83
C GLY A 80 5.26 16.20 5.42
N LEU A 81 4.45 15.57 4.58
CA LEU A 81 3.31 14.75 5.00
C LEU A 81 3.79 13.45 5.67
N CYS A 82 4.90 12.88 5.20
CA CYS A 82 5.53 11.75 5.87
C CYS A 82 6.71 12.24 6.75
N PRO A 83 6.71 11.98 8.07
CA PRO A 83 7.86 12.34 8.91
C PRO A 83 9.09 11.44 8.65
N PHE A 84 8.88 10.24 8.10
CA PHE A 84 9.92 9.22 7.94
C PHE A 84 10.54 9.18 6.53
N THR A 85 10.09 10.03 5.62
CA THR A 85 10.60 10.12 4.24
C THR A 85 11.03 11.56 3.95
N LYS A 86 12.24 11.74 3.44
CA LYS A 86 12.75 13.07 3.04
C LYS A 86 12.98 13.20 1.55
N SER A 87 13.18 12.08 0.85
CA SER A 87 13.28 12.04 -0.61
C SER A 87 13.10 10.60 -1.10
N MET A 88 13.02 10.42 -2.41
CA MET A 88 13.14 9.11 -3.06
C MET A 88 14.38 8.32 -2.63
N LYS A 89 15.49 9.00 -2.31
CA LYS A 89 16.75 8.36 -1.90
C LYS A 89 16.81 8.02 -0.41
N ARG A 90 15.92 8.58 0.42
CA ARG A 90 15.99 8.49 1.88
C ARG A 90 14.61 8.39 2.53
N ALA A 91 14.28 7.18 2.96
CA ALA A 91 13.15 6.81 3.80
C ALA A 91 13.63 6.15 5.10
N ALA A 92 12.69 5.83 6.00
CA ALA A 92 12.94 5.33 7.35
C ALA A 92 13.73 6.27 8.27
N ILE A 93 13.65 7.57 8.03
CA ILE A 93 14.45 8.59 8.72
C ILE A 93 14.00 8.74 10.17
N GLY A 94 14.97 8.76 11.09
CA GLY A 94 14.71 8.89 12.52
C GLY A 94 14.16 7.62 13.18
N LEU A 95 14.27 6.46 12.50
CA LEU A 95 13.83 5.16 13.02
C LEU A 95 14.99 4.29 13.54
N ASP A 96 16.22 4.82 13.62
CA ASP A 96 17.38 4.08 14.11
C ASP A 96 17.19 3.57 15.55
N SER A 97 16.50 4.36 16.39
CA SER A 97 16.19 4.01 17.79
C SER A 97 15.27 2.78 17.91
N VAL A 98 14.53 2.46 16.86
CA VAL A 98 13.68 1.25 16.77
C VAL A 98 14.30 0.19 15.84
N GLY A 99 15.58 0.36 15.49
CA GLY A 99 16.35 -0.62 14.72
C GLY A 99 15.92 -0.74 13.27
N VAL A 100 15.52 0.38 12.65
CA VAL A 100 15.31 0.50 11.20
C VAL A 100 16.27 1.55 10.65
N ARG A 101 17.16 1.14 9.74
CA ARG A 101 18.10 2.02 9.06
C ARG A 101 17.44 2.74 7.90
N GLU A 102 17.96 3.94 7.64
CA GLU A 102 17.63 4.69 6.45
C GLU A 102 18.03 3.94 5.17
N GLY A 103 17.24 4.14 4.11
CA GLY A 103 17.53 3.62 2.79
C GLY A 103 16.59 4.17 1.72
N PRO A 104 16.72 3.71 0.48
CA PRO A 104 15.97 4.28 -0.64
C PRO A 104 14.52 3.79 -0.69
N VAL A 105 13.68 4.60 -1.33
CA VAL A 105 12.36 4.20 -1.83
C VAL A 105 12.55 3.64 -3.23
N ILE A 106 12.02 2.45 -3.49
CA ILE A 106 12.07 1.81 -4.80
C ILE A 106 10.67 1.84 -5.42
N VAL A 107 10.55 2.39 -6.62
CA VAL A 107 9.30 2.32 -7.39
C VAL A 107 9.37 1.14 -8.35
N ARG A 108 8.31 0.33 -8.36
CA ARG A 108 8.11 -0.79 -9.29
C ARG A 108 6.81 -0.58 -10.04
N HIS A 109 6.76 -0.98 -11.30
CA HIS A 109 5.54 -0.90 -12.10
C HIS A 109 4.99 -2.30 -12.36
N SER A 110 3.67 -2.43 -12.43
CA SER A 110 2.98 -3.69 -12.73
C SER A 110 3.43 -4.32 -14.05
N ALA A 111 3.77 -3.49 -15.04
CA ALA A 111 4.34 -3.93 -16.31
C ALA A 111 5.70 -4.66 -16.18
N ASP A 112 6.41 -4.55 -15.07
CA ASP A 112 7.65 -5.31 -14.85
C ASP A 112 7.36 -6.81 -14.57
N VAL A 113 6.11 -7.13 -14.23
CA VAL A 113 5.68 -8.52 -14.00
C VAL A 113 5.60 -9.28 -15.32
N ILE A 114 6.05 -10.54 -15.27
CA ILE A 114 5.86 -11.50 -16.36
C ILE A 114 4.39 -11.94 -16.36
N SER A 115 3.66 -11.60 -17.41
CA SER A 115 2.25 -11.93 -17.60
C SER A 115 1.97 -12.42 -19.02
N SER A 116 0.89 -13.19 -19.19
CA SER A 116 0.31 -13.51 -20.49
C SER A 116 -0.74 -12.47 -20.90
N THR A 117 -1.13 -12.46 -22.17
CA THR A 117 -2.24 -11.61 -22.68
C THR A 117 -3.61 -11.94 -22.07
N SER A 118 -3.74 -13.07 -21.37
CA SER A 118 -4.95 -13.50 -20.67
C SER A 118 -4.93 -13.20 -19.17
N THR A 119 -3.85 -12.62 -18.65
CA THR A 119 -3.73 -12.34 -17.21
C THR A 119 -4.65 -11.19 -16.83
N SER A 120 -5.35 -11.25 -15.69
CA SER A 120 -6.17 -10.12 -15.21
C SER A 120 -5.32 -9.06 -14.49
N PRO A 121 -5.77 -7.79 -14.43
CA PRO A 121 -5.08 -6.74 -13.66
C PRO A 121 -4.86 -7.10 -12.19
N ALA A 122 -5.81 -7.83 -11.60
CA ALA A 122 -5.74 -8.27 -10.21
C ALA A 122 -4.62 -9.31 -10.00
N ALA A 123 -4.47 -10.25 -10.92
CA ALA A 123 -3.39 -11.25 -10.86
C ALA A 123 -2.01 -10.60 -11.01
N VAL A 124 -1.85 -9.64 -11.94
CA VAL A 124 -0.60 -8.88 -12.09
C VAL A 124 -0.28 -8.09 -10.82
N THR A 125 -1.27 -7.43 -10.22
CA THR A 125 -1.09 -6.67 -8.99
C THR A 125 -0.66 -7.56 -7.83
N ALA A 126 -1.28 -8.74 -7.68
CA ALA A 126 -0.89 -9.71 -6.64
C ALA A 126 0.52 -10.26 -6.85
N ALA A 127 0.90 -10.57 -8.09
CA ALA A 127 2.25 -11.02 -8.42
C ALA A 127 3.30 -9.94 -8.11
N MET A 128 3.06 -8.70 -8.52
CA MET A 128 3.91 -7.54 -8.19
C MET A 128 4.03 -7.35 -6.67
N TYR A 129 2.91 -7.46 -5.94
CA TYR A 129 2.90 -7.37 -4.48
C TYR A 129 3.84 -8.40 -3.86
N TRP A 130 3.71 -9.69 -4.21
CA TRP A 130 4.51 -10.74 -3.61
C TRP A 130 5.99 -10.72 -4.04
N GLN A 131 6.29 -10.22 -5.24
CA GLN A 131 7.67 -9.90 -5.63
C GLN A 131 8.24 -8.79 -4.72
N GLY A 132 7.50 -7.70 -4.52
CA GLY A 132 7.91 -6.61 -3.63
C GLY A 132 8.07 -7.04 -2.17
N VAL A 133 7.20 -7.93 -1.67
CA VAL A 133 7.34 -8.54 -0.34
C VAL A 133 8.61 -9.37 -0.24
N SER A 134 8.95 -10.15 -1.27
CA SER A 134 10.18 -10.95 -1.27
C SER A 134 11.40 -10.03 -1.28
N GLU A 135 11.43 -9.03 -2.17
CA GLU A 135 12.52 -8.06 -2.27
C GLU A 135 12.75 -7.31 -0.95
N ILE A 136 11.69 -6.78 -0.33
CA ILE A 136 11.83 -6.01 0.92
C ILE A 136 12.28 -6.89 2.09
N ILE A 137 11.93 -8.17 2.12
CA ILE A 137 12.38 -9.10 3.16
C ILE A 137 13.84 -9.52 2.94
N GLU A 138 14.21 -9.85 1.71
CA GLU A 138 15.51 -10.43 1.38
C GLU A 138 16.63 -9.38 1.30
N GLN A 139 16.32 -8.15 0.87
CA GLN A 139 17.31 -7.09 0.77
C GLN A 139 17.51 -6.36 2.10
N PRO A 140 18.72 -5.84 2.38
CA PRO A 140 18.93 -4.98 3.54
C PRO A 140 18.23 -3.63 3.38
N GLU A 141 17.89 -2.99 4.50
CA GLU A 141 17.24 -1.67 4.57
C GLU A 141 17.97 -0.60 3.75
N THR A 142 19.30 -0.64 3.73
CA THR A 142 20.15 0.30 2.98
C THR A 142 20.03 0.16 1.46
N SER A 143 19.54 -0.98 0.97
CA SER A 143 19.29 -1.22 -0.46
C SER A 143 17.83 -0.98 -0.82
N VAL A 144 16.91 -1.33 0.08
CA VAL A 144 15.47 -1.15 -0.09
C VAL A 144 14.85 -0.84 1.28
N ALA A 145 14.53 0.42 1.57
CA ALA A 145 13.81 0.74 2.78
C ALA A 145 12.30 0.53 2.62
N THR A 146 11.77 0.85 1.44
CA THR A 146 10.33 0.88 1.15
C THR A 146 10.10 0.69 -0.34
N HIS A 147 9.01 0.01 -0.71
CA HIS A 147 8.57 -0.05 -2.11
C HIS A 147 7.30 0.78 -2.32
N LEU A 148 7.23 1.45 -3.47
CA LEU A 148 5.99 1.92 -4.04
C LEU A 148 5.70 1.09 -5.29
N LEU A 149 4.67 0.25 -5.21
CA LEU A 149 4.24 -0.63 -6.28
C LEU A 149 3.10 0.05 -7.04
N VAL A 150 3.38 0.49 -8.26
CA VAL A 150 2.42 1.15 -9.15
C VAL A 150 1.59 0.08 -9.86
N ALA A 151 0.29 0.06 -9.58
CA ALA A 151 -0.66 -0.91 -10.11
C ALA A 151 -0.96 -0.64 -11.59
N PRO A 152 -1.62 -1.58 -12.32
CA PRO A 152 -2.10 -1.34 -13.68
C PRO A 152 -2.88 -0.03 -13.82
N LYS A 153 -2.62 0.72 -14.89
CA LYS A 153 -3.21 2.02 -15.20
C LYS A 153 -4.74 1.97 -15.28
N CYS A 154 -5.32 0.84 -15.65
CA CYS A 154 -6.78 0.65 -15.63
C CYS A 154 -7.39 0.89 -14.23
N TYR A 155 -6.59 0.76 -13.16
CA TYR A 155 -7.05 1.06 -11.81
C TYR A 155 -7.09 2.55 -11.50
N ASP A 156 -6.31 3.42 -12.15
CA ASP A 156 -6.25 4.86 -11.82
C ASP A 156 -7.64 5.52 -11.83
N ASP A 157 -8.51 5.03 -12.71
CA ASP A 157 -9.89 5.48 -12.85
C ASP A 157 -10.93 4.61 -12.13
N ASP A 158 -10.55 3.43 -11.63
CA ASP A 158 -11.41 2.43 -11.00
C ASP A 158 -10.96 2.09 -9.56
N PHE A 159 -11.27 3.04 -8.67
CA PHE A 159 -10.99 2.94 -7.23
C PHE A 159 -11.57 1.66 -6.61
N LYS A 160 -12.80 1.29 -6.97
CA LYS A 160 -13.51 0.16 -6.37
C LYS A 160 -12.85 -1.16 -6.73
N SER A 161 -12.48 -1.37 -7.99
CA SER A 161 -11.81 -2.60 -8.40
C SER A 161 -10.39 -2.71 -7.83
N PHE A 162 -9.67 -1.58 -7.71
CA PHE A 162 -8.36 -1.55 -7.07
C PHE A 162 -8.44 -1.97 -5.60
N PHE A 163 -9.35 -1.36 -4.83
CA PHE A 163 -9.54 -1.70 -3.42
C PHE A 163 -10.08 -3.11 -3.25
N LYS A 164 -11.03 -3.54 -4.09
CA LYS A 164 -11.50 -4.93 -4.12
C LYS A 164 -10.34 -5.90 -4.31
N THR A 165 -9.40 -5.61 -5.20
CA THR A 165 -8.19 -6.41 -5.41
C THR A 165 -7.31 -6.41 -4.16
N CYS A 166 -7.09 -5.26 -3.55
CA CYS A 166 -6.26 -5.17 -2.35
C CYS A 166 -6.91 -5.88 -1.14
N ASP A 167 -8.19 -5.61 -0.84
CA ASP A 167 -8.94 -6.20 0.28
C ASP A 167 -9.25 -7.69 0.08
N ASN A 168 -9.69 -8.09 -1.11
CA ASN A 168 -10.17 -9.46 -1.33
C ASN A 168 -9.09 -10.44 -1.77
N LEU A 169 -7.97 -9.96 -2.28
CA LEU A 169 -6.87 -10.81 -2.70
C LEU A 169 -5.64 -10.57 -1.83
N ILE A 170 -5.11 -9.35 -1.79
CA ILE A 170 -3.83 -9.10 -1.12
C ILE A 170 -3.93 -9.32 0.40
N GLU A 171 -4.88 -8.66 1.08
CA GLU A 171 -5.09 -8.79 2.53
C GLU A 171 -5.25 -10.23 2.97
N LYS A 172 -6.09 -10.98 2.25
CA LYS A 172 -6.34 -12.39 2.56
C LYS A 172 -5.13 -13.27 2.33
N THR A 173 -4.25 -12.92 1.40
CA THR A 173 -2.99 -13.65 1.22
C THR A 173 -1.94 -13.29 2.27
N VAL A 174 -2.06 -12.15 2.96
CA VAL A 174 -1.11 -11.77 4.03
C VAL A 174 -1.11 -12.76 5.21
N ILE A 175 -2.18 -13.54 5.40
CA ILE A 175 -2.19 -14.61 6.41
C ILE A 175 -1.05 -15.64 6.20
N LEU A 176 -0.52 -15.73 4.97
CA LEU A 176 0.60 -16.60 4.61
C LEU A 176 1.96 -16.01 5.03
N SER A 177 1.99 -14.75 5.45
CA SER A 177 3.20 -14.06 5.91
C SER A 177 2.82 -13.00 6.97
N PRO A 178 2.22 -13.42 8.10
CA PRO A 178 1.62 -12.49 9.04
C PRO A 178 2.70 -11.62 9.69
N GLY A 179 2.53 -10.30 9.58
CA GLY A 179 3.44 -9.33 10.18
C GLY A 179 4.80 -9.21 9.49
N SER A 180 4.99 -9.81 8.31
CA SER A 180 6.27 -9.71 7.58
C SER A 180 6.50 -8.33 6.97
N VAL A 181 5.42 -7.68 6.52
CA VAL A 181 5.45 -6.33 5.94
C VAL A 181 4.25 -5.52 6.41
N GLY A 182 4.44 -4.20 6.52
CA GLY A 182 3.35 -3.25 6.52
C GLY A 182 2.95 -2.88 5.10
N ARG A 183 1.70 -2.51 4.90
CA ARG A 183 1.19 -2.08 3.60
C ARG A 183 0.17 -0.98 3.77
N VAL A 184 0.15 -0.07 2.81
CA VAL A 184 -0.77 1.06 2.75
C VAL A 184 -1.14 1.31 1.30
N TRP A 185 -2.41 1.59 1.02
CA TRP A 185 -2.87 1.81 -0.35
C TRP A 185 -3.16 3.28 -0.60
N PHE A 186 -2.81 3.71 -1.80
CA PHE A 186 -2.97 5.07 -2.28
C PHE A 186 -3.66 5.03 -3.64
N HIS A 187 -4.44 6.06 -3.94
CA HIS A 187 -5.20 6.12 -5.18
C HIS A 187 -5.48 7.56 -5.63
N PRO A 188 -5.51 7.84 -6.95
CA PRO A 188 -5.87 9.17 -7.48
C PRO A 188 -7.26 9.65 -7.08
N LYS A 189 -8.17 8.71 -6.83
CA LYS A 189 -9.56 8.93 -6.40
C LYS A 189 -9.83 8.37 -5.00
N TYR A 190 -8.84 8.39 -4.11
CA TYR A 190 -9.00 7.84 -2.77
C TYR A 190 -10.18 8.46 -2.03
N LYS A 191 -11.07 7.61 -1.50
CA LYS A 191 -12.22 8.00 -0.68
C LYS A 191 -12.42 7.01 0.44
N LEU A 192 -12.19 7.42 1.67
CA LEU A 192 -12.29 6.54 2.83
C LEU A 192 -13.70 5.95 3.02
N SER A 193 -14.74 6.70 2.65
CA SER A 193 -16.14 6.26 2.74
C SER A 193 -16.48 5.08 1.83
N GLU A 194 -15.67 4.82 0.81
CA GLU A 194 -15.84 3.72 -0.15
C GLU A 194 -14.96 2.50 0.17
N VAL A 195 -14.12 2.57 1.22
CA VAL A 195 -13.23 1.48 1.65
C VAL A 195 -13.89 0.66 2.76
N GLY A 196 -13.87 -0.67 2.63
CA GLY A 196 -14.43 -1.59 3.62
C GLY A 196 -13.73 -1.49 4.97
N TYR A 197 -14.50 -1.35 6.04
CA TYR A 197 -13.98 -1.31 7.41
C TYR A 197 -13.50 -2.70 7.84
N THR A 198 -12.23 -2.99 7.63
CA THR A 198 -11.55 -4.10 8.31
C THR A 198 -10.17 -3.63 8.74
N SER A 199 -10.01 -3.48 10.05
CA SER A 199 -8.77 -3.13 10.74
C SER A 199 -7.52 -3.73 10.09
N GLY A 200 -6.49 -2.90 9.84
CA GLY A 200 -5.13 -3.39 9.55
C GLY A 200 -4.49 -2.95 8.23
N GLY A 201 -4.47 -1.64 7.92
CA GLY A 201 -3.70 -1.11 6.79
C GLY A 201 -4.23 0.19 6.18
N HIS A 202 -5.48 0.55 6.49
CA HIS A 202 -6.13 1.74 5.94
C HIS A 202 -5.80 3.02 6.71
N ALA A 203 -6.23 4.16 6.15
CA ALA A 203 -6.29 5.41 6.90
C ALA A 203 -7.23 5.24 8.12
N PRO A 204 -6.91 5.85 9.28
CA PRO A 204 -7.81 5.84 10.43
C PRO A 204 -9.20 6.37 10.03
N PRO A 205 -10.28 5.82 10.57
CA PRO A 205 -11.63 6.33 10.32
C PRO A 205 -11.78 7.76 10.83
N LEU A 206 -12.73 8.51 10.27
CA LEU A 206 -12.88 9.93 10.58
C LEU A 206 -13.10 10.21 12.06
N HIS A 207 -13.84 9.36 12.78
CA HIS A 207 -14.04 9.50 14.23
C HIS A 207 -12.74 9.27 15.04
N GLU A 208 -11.81 8.45 14.56
CA GLU A 208 -10.48 8.35 15.19
C GLU A 208 -9.67 9.61 14.92
N ILE A 209 -9.72 10.15 13.69
CA ILE A 209 -9.05 11.41 13.34
C ILE A 209 -9.56 12.55 14.23
N ASP A 210 -10.86 12.59 14.47
CA ASP A 210 -11.52 13.56 15.34
C ASP A 210 -10.93 13.53 16.77
N GLY A 211 -10.78 12.35 17.37
CA GLY A 211 -10.12 12.19 18.66
C GLY A 211 -8.61 12.53 18.64
N LEU A 212 -7.92 12.32 17.51
CA LEU A 212 -6.53 12.76 17.35
C LEU A 212 -6.42 14.29 17.32
N PHE A 213 -7.42 15.00 16.77
CA PHE A 213 -7.47 16.46 16.77
C PHE A 213 -7.62 17.04 18.18
N ASP A 214 -8.39 16.40 19.06
CA ASP A 214 -8.51 16.84 20.47
C ASP A 214 -7.14 16.90 21.15
N THR A 215 -6.35 15.85 20.95
CA THR A 215 -4.97 15.78 21.49
C THR A 215 -4.08 16.83 20.85
N TYR A 216 -4.18 17.02 19.53
CA TYR A 216 -3.35 17.98 18.79
C TYR A 216 -3.62 19.44 19.20
N VAL A 217 -4.87 19.84 19.34
CA VAL A 217 -5.27 21.20 19.75
C VAL A 217 -4.86 21.47 21.20
N ALA A 218 -4.95 20.47 22.08
CA ALA A 218 -4.44 20.60 23.45
C ALA A 218 -2.93 20.88 23.49
N GLU A 219 -2.14 20.24 22.61
CA GLU A 219 -0.70 20.50 22.47
C GLU A 219 -0.39 21.78 21.66
N ASN A 220 -1.33 22.26 20.83
CA ASN A 220 -1.15 23.41 19.93
C ASN A 220 -2.38 24.33 19.98
N PRO A 221 -2.54 25.16 21.04
CA PRO A 221 -3.76 25.95 21.27
C PRO A 221 -4.10 26.98 20.19
N GLN A 222 -3.16 27.26 19.27
CA GLN A 222 -3.35 28.17 18.14
C GLN A 222 -3.90 27.46 16.88
N ALA A 223 -4.01 26.13 16.91
CA ALA A 223 -4.54 25.37 15.78
C ALA A 223 -6.08 25.39 15.81
N GLU A 224 -6.69 25.81 14.71
CA GLU A 224 -8.14 25.76 14.52
C GLU A 224 -8.54 24.37 14.01
N ARG A 225 -9.53 23.74 14.66
CA ARG A 225 -10.09 22.45 14.21
C ARG A 225 -10.92 22.71 12.94
N PRO A 226 -10.65 22.02 11.82
CA PRO A 226 -11.51 22.09 10.64
C PRO A 226 -12.91 21.54 10.95
N ASP A 227 -13.90 21.95 10.17
CA ASP A 227 -15.18 21.24 10.14
C ASP A 227 -15.01 19.80 9.58
N GLU A 228 -16.02 18.96 9.81
CA GLU A 228 -15.98 17.54 9.47
C GLU A 228 -15.79 17.30 7.96
N GLU A 229 -16.41 18.14 7.12
CA GLU A 229 -16.33 18.00 5.66
C GLU A 229 -14.89 18.27 5.16
N ASN A 230 -14.30 19.38 5.61
CA ASN A 230 -12.93 19.76 5.28
C ASN A 230 -11.92 18.76 5.86
N MET A 231 -12.17 18.26 7.07
CA MET A 231 -11.36 17.21 7.67
C MET A 231 -11.38 15.92 6.84
N ALA A 232 -12.57 15.47 6.40
CA ALA A 232 -12.72 14.28 5.58
C ALA A 232 -12.00 14.42 4.22
N LYS A 233 -12.25 15.53 3.50
CA LYS A 233 -11.61 15.81 2.20
C LYS A 233 -10.08 15.86 2.30
N ALA A 234 -9.56 16.57 3.30
CA ALA A 234 -8.13 16.67 3.52
C ALA A 234 -7.51 15.33 3.94
N HIS A 235 -8.22 14.55 4.76
CA HIS A 235 -7.77 13.23 5.18
C HIS A 235 -7.66 12.26 4.00
N ASP A 236 -8.66 12.20 3.13
CA ASP A 236 -8.61 11.42 1.89
C ASP A 236 -7.44 11.85 1.01
N LYS A 237 -7.19 13.17 0.92
CA LYS A 237 -6.07 13.72 0.14
C LYS A 237 -4.70 13.29 0.67
N THR A 238 -4.57 12.90 1.95
CA THR A 238 -3.31 12.31 2.47
C THR A 238 -2.98 10.94 1.87
N ARG A 239 -3.96 10.28 1.24
CA ARG A 239 -3.85 8.99 0.56
C ARG A 239 -3.91 9.10 -0.97
N TRP A 240 -3.87 10.32 -1.49
CA TRP A 240 -3.82 10.57 -2.92
C TRP A 240 -2.43 10.25 -3.50
N THR A 241 -2.40 9.72 -4.72
CA THR A 241 -1.18 9.52 -5.54
C THR A 241 -1.52 9.73 -7.01
N PRO A 242 -0.54 9.99 -7.90
CA PRO A 242 -0.79 10.11 -9.34
C PRO A 242 -1.31 8.83 -9.99
N HIS A 243 -0.95 7.67 -9.42
CA HIS A 243 -1.37 6.34 -9.86
C HIS A 243 -1.85 5.49 -8.69
N ALA A 244 -2.70 4.51 -8.94
CA ALA A 244 -3.05 3.49 -7.95
C ALA A 244 -1.76 2.80 -7.47
N THR A 245 -1.47 2.90 -6.16
CA THR A 245 -0.15 2.55 -5.62
C THR A 245 -0.27 1.79 -4.30
N ILE A 246 0.52 0.73 -4.15
CA ILE A 246 0.69 0.02 -2.88
C ILE A 246 2.05 0.38 -2.31
N ASN A 247 2.06 1.00 -1.13
CA ASN A 247 3.27 1.25 -0.37
C ASN A 247 3.56 0.03 0.51
N LEU A 248 4.69 -0.64 0.27
CA LEU A 248 5.18 -1.73 1.13
C LEU A 248 6.27 -1.22 2.07
N LEU A 249 6.03 -1.45 3.35
CA LEU A 249 6.87 -1.05 4.46
C LEU A 249 7.41 -2.28 5.16
N ARG A 250 8.58 -2.18 5.77
CA ARG A 250 9.04 -3.19 6.72
C ARG A 250 8.14 -3.17 7.95
N ALA A 251 7.93 -4.35 8.55
CA ALA A 251 7.07 -4.48 9.73
C ALA A 251 7.45 -3.52 10.87
N LYS A 252 8.74 -3.32 11.10
CA LYS A 252 9.28 -2.38 12.11
C LYS A 252 8.92 -0.92 11.81
N GLN A 253 8.92 -0.52 10.53
CA GLN A 253 8.52 0.84 10.13
C GLN A 253 7.04 1.06 10.43
N LEU A 254 6.18 0.09 10.09
CA LEU A 254 4.76 0.18 10.40
C LEU A 254 4.53 0.27 11.91
N LYS A 255 5.20 -0.58 12.70
CA LYS A 255 5.09 -0.54 14.16
C LYS A 255 5.46 0.84 14.74
N ALA A 256 6.51 1.46 14.21
CA ALA A 256 6.92 2.81 14.62
C ALA A 256 5.90 3.88 14.20
N ALA A 257 5.30 3.74 13.01
CA ALA A 257 4.29 4.65 12.49
C ALA A 257 2.93 4.51 13.21
N THR A 258 2.63 3.35 13.80
CA THR A 258 1.40 3.10 14.56
C THR A 258 1.41 3.62 15.99
N ASP A 259 2.53 4.17 16.48
CA ASP A 259 2.59 4.77 17.82
C ASP A 259 1.57 5.92 17.93
N ASN A 260 0.69 5.85 18.94
CA ASN A 260 -0.42 6.79 19.09
C ASN A 260 0.02 8.25 19.25
N ARG A 261 1.17 8.51 19.90
CA ARG A 261 1.68 9.89 20.03
C ARG A 261 2.11 10.45 18.68
N ASN A 262 2.74 9.61 17.86
CA ASN A 262 3.09 9.98 16.50
C ASN A 262 1.83 10.21 15.65
N ARG A 263 0.82 9.33 15.76
CA ARG A 263 -0.45 9.48 15.02
C ARG A 263 -1.16 10.79 15.37
N ALA A 264 -1.28 11.12 16.67
CA ALA A 264 -1.92 12.36 17.14
C ALA A 264 -1.24 13.64 16.65
N ARG A 265 0.06 13.56 16.33
CA ARG A 265 0.79 14.70 15.75
C ARG A 265 0.73 14.73 14.23
N VAL A 266 0.85 13.57 13.58
CA VAL A 266 1.03 13.50 12.12
C VAL A 266 -0.28 13.74 11.39
N PHE A 267 -1.37 13.08 11.78
CA PHE A 267 -2.63 13.16 11.04
C PHE A 267 -3.25 14.57 11.07
N PRO A 268 -3.49 15.18 12.25
CA PRO A 268 -4.01 16.55 12.33
C PRO A 268 -3.13 17.57 11.62
N ARG A 269 -1.80 17.52 11.83
CA ARG A 269 -0.85 18.40 11.14
C ARG A 269 -0.94 18.29 9.63
N ASN A 270 -1.04 17.08 9.08
CA ASN A 270 -1.13 16.87 7.65
C ASN A 270 -2.43 17.43 7.07
N ILE A 271 -3.56 17.20 7.76
CA ILE A 271 -4.87 17.75 7.39
C ILE A 271 -4.81 19.28 7.35
N LEU A 272 -4.36 19.90 8.44
CA LEU A 272 -4.22 21.36 8.53
C LEU A 272 -3.30 21.91 7.45
N LYS A 273 -2.20 21.21 7.15
CA LYS A 273 -1.25 21.63 6.12
C LYS A 273 -1.85 21.59 4.71
N LEU A 274 -2.62 20.55 4.39
CA LEU A 274 -3.31 20.44 3.11
C LEU A 274 -4.37 21.53 2.95
N LEU A 275 -5.14 21.80 3.99
CA LEU A 275 -6.14 22.89 4.01
C LEU A 275 -5.47 24.27 3.87
N SER A 276 -4.41 24.56 4.63
CA SER A 276 -3.72 25.86 4.60
C SER A 276 -3.12 26.25 3.25
N LYS A 277 -2.82 25.27 2.40
CA LYS A 277 -2.25 25.49 1.07
C LYS A 277 -3.30 25.52 -0.05
N ASN A 278 -4.59 25.45 0.28
CA ASN A 278 -5.68 25.31 -0.68
C ASN A 278 -5.47 24.11 -1.62
N LEU A 279 -4.83 23.04 -1.15
CA LEU A 279 -4.59 21.82 -1.93
C LEU A 279 -5.75 20.83 -1.86
N VAL A 280 -6.79 21.23 -1.13
CA VAL A 280 -8.10 20.59 -1.09
C VAL A 280 -9.03 21.49 -1.91
N GLU A 281 -8.96 21.37 -3.22
CA GLU A 281 -9.98 21.98 -4.09
C GLU A 281 -11.30 21.20 -3.90
N ILE A 282 -12.41 21.93 -3.84
CA ILE A 282 -13.78 21.41 -3.66
C ILE A 282 -14.19 20.59 -4.89
#